data_AF-A0A3M1SHD3-F1
#
_entry.id   AF-A0A3M1SHD3-F1
#
_cell.length_a   1.000
_cell.length_b   1.000
_cell.length_c   1.000
_cell.angle_alpha   90.00
_cell.angle_beta   90.00
_cell.angle_gamma   90.00
#
_symmetry.space_group_name_H-M   'P 1'
#
loop_
_entity.id
_entity.type
_entity.pdbx_description
1 polymer ?
#
loop_
_entity_poly.entity_id
_entity_poly.type
_entity_poly.pdbx_seq_one_letter_code
_entity_poly.pdbx_strand_id
1 'polypeptide(L)'
;MNLPRFLKITCLAFVSVILTASVIILVVYKSGYLSDFIKQKLAQNLDRIGITFKAEEFSVELFPMTIKFRNADFLNKSNSERLFQINSARIQLSLGSLWSFSQRLDVKSTEIDGLQVWVKFDKEGKSNFSGLDFVEEEGGYVELNYSSANLDIKNGIAHFGGISKQIQAKALDIYLRVFPEKLSDEQVFYHFDLSSKDGLFSYQDKTIEGISIHAEGKIDHTSAEITSLSIKSQISEAALSGKIENLQNFQYVFDVNAKVSLDAIGKIFDPALALDGNGEFSGKVFGEGEQYRIEG
;
A
#
# COMPACT_ATOMS: atom_id res chain seq x y z
N MET A 1 -54.76 14.04 30.08
CA MET A 1 -53.91 15.23 30.23
C MET A 1 -53.50 15.69 28.84
N ASN A 2 -54.08 16.80 28.35
CA ASN A 2 -53.83 17.27 26.99
C ASN A 2 -52.48 18.00 26.93
N LEU A 3 -51.52 17.46 26.18
CA LEU A 3 -50.26 18.13 25.88
C LEU A 3 -50.54 19.55 25.36
N PRO A 4 -49.92 20.62 25.90
CA PRO A 4 -50.22 21.99 25.52
C PRO A 4 -50.02 22.18 24.00
N ARG A 5 -50.94 22.92 23.36
CA ARG A 5 -50.95 23.11 21.89
C ARG A 5 -49.60 23.56 21.33
N PHE A 6 -48.87 24.40 22.07
CA PHE A 6 -47.52 24.84 21.74
C PHE A 6 -46.52 23.68 21.61
N LEU A 7 -46.54 22.72 22.55
CA LEU A 7 -45.62 21.57 22.57
C LEU A 7 -45.86 20.62 21.38
N LYS A 8 -47.13 20.45 20.96
CA LYS A 8 -47.52 19.66 19.79
C LYS A 8 -47.02 20.31 18.48
N ILE A 9 -47.08 21.64 18.39
CA ILE A 9 -46.64 22.40 17.21
C ILE A 9 -45.10 22.37 17.09
N THR A 10 -44.37 22.56 18.19
CA THR A 10 -42.90 22.41 18.18
C THR A 10 -42.45 20.99 17.85
N CYS A 11 -43.17 19.96 18.32
CA CYS A 11 -42.83 18.57 18.01
C CYS A 11 -43.08 18.25 16.52
N LEU A 12 -44.18 18.74 15.94
CA LEU A 12 -44.46 18.59 14.50
C LEU A 12 -43.45 19.34 13.62
N ALA A 13 -43.05 20.56 14.02
CA ALA A 13 -42.04 21.33 13.31
C ALA A 13 -40.68 20.63 13.33
N PHE A 14 -40.29 20.07 14.49
CA PHE A 14 -39.02 19.34 14.63
C PHE A 14 -38.99 18.06 13.81
N VAL A 15 -40.07 17.27 13.84
CA VAL A 15 -40.22 16.07 12.99
C VAL A 15 -40.20 16.45 11.51
N SER A 16 -40.85 17.54 11.10
CA SER A 16 -40.82 18.02 9.72
C SER A 16 -39.42 18.41 9.27
N VAL A 17 -38.64 19.12 10.10
CA VAL A 17 -37.26 19.51 9.77
C VAL A 17 -36.36 18.28 9.63
N ILE A 18 -36.51 17.30 10.53
CA ILE A 18 -35.78 16.03 10.45
C ILE A 18 -36.17 15.27 9.18
N LEU A 19 -37.45 15.21 8.84
CA LEU A 19 -37.92 14.52 7.65
C LEU A 19 -37.40 15.19 6.38
N THR A 20 -37.45 16.52 6.30
CA THR A 20 -36.92 17.29 5.18
C THR A 20 -35.40 17.16 5.09
N ALA A 21 -34.67 17.21 6.20
CA ALA A 21 -33.23 16.98 6.22
C ALA A 21 -32.89 15.55 5.79
N SER A 22 -33.66 14.55 6.23
CA SER A 22 -33.49 13.15 5.81
C SER A 22 -33.76 12.98 4.32
N VAL A 23 -34.79 13.63 3.77
CA VAL A 23 -35.08 13.63 2.34
C VAL A 23 -33.98 14.35 1.56
N ILE A 24 -33.44 15.47 2.05
CA ILE A 24 -32.32 16.18 1.42
C ILE A 24 -31.07 15.31 1.43
N ILE A 25 -30.71 14.68 2.56
CA ILE A 25 -29.59 13.75 2.66
C ILE A 25 -29.79 12.58 1.69
N LEU A 26 -31.00 12.04 1.61
CA LEU A 26 -31.34 10.94 0.71
C LEU A 26 -31.30 11.36 -0.77
N VAL A 27 -31.72 12.59 -1.08
CA VAL A 27 -31.62 13.19 -2.42
C VAL A 27 -30.17 13.47 -2.78
N VAL A 28 -29.35 14.01 -1.89
CA VAL A 28 -27.90 14.27 -2.09
C VAL A 28 -27.14 12.95 -2.24
N TYR A 29 -27.51 11.92 -1.49
CA TYR A 29 -26.98 10.57 -1.60
C TYR A 29 -27.35 9.93 -2.94
N LYS A 30 -28.64 9.95 -3.31
CA LYS A 30 -29.14 9.36 -4.56
C LYS A 30 -28.70 10.13 -5.80
N SER A 31 -28.38 11.42 -5.66
CA SER A 31 -27.97 12.28 -6.78
C SER A 31 -26.47 12.23 -7.09
N GLY A 32 -25.66 11.50 -6.32
CA GLY A 32 -24.22 11.34 -6.58
C GLY A 32 -23.36 12.53 -6.18
N TYR A 33 -23.94 13.65 -5.75
CA TYR A 33 -23.22 14.87 -5.40
C TYR A 33 -22.17 14.67 -4.31
N LEU A 34 -22.45 13.83 -3.30
CA LEU A 34 -21.48 13.50 -2.25
C LEU A 34 -20.27 12.76 -2.83
N SER A 35 -20.52 11.78 -3.71
CA SER A 35 -19.47 11.03 -4.40
C SER A 35 -18.62 11.95 -5.25
N ASP A 36 -19.23 12.85 -6.03
CA ASP A 36 -18.52 13.80 -6.88
C ASP A 36 -17.71 14.80 -6.06
N PHE A 37 -18.26 15.32 -4.96
CA PHE A 37 -17.56 16.24 -4.07
C PHE A 37 -16.30 15.60 -3.47
N ILE A 38 -16.43 14.38 -2.94
CA ILE A 38 -15.29 13.65 -2.34
C ILE A 38 -14.28 13.27 -3.43
N LYS A 39 -14.73 12.82 -4.61
CA LYS A 39 -13.86 12.52 -5.76
C LYS A 39 -13.05 13.74 -6.18
N GLN A 40 -13.70 14.90 -6.32
CA GLN A 40 -13.03 16.15 -6.68
C GLN A 40 -12.02 16.57 -5.62
N LYS A 41 -12.37 16.45 -4.32
CA LYS A 41 -11.45 16.80 -3.24
C LYS A 41 -10.22 15.90 -3.22
N LEU A 42 -10.40 14.58 -3.40
CA LEU A 42 -9.30 13.62 -3.54
C LEU A 42 -8.42 13.96 -4.74
N ALA A 43 -9.03 14.20 -5.90
CA ALA A 43 -8.31 14.59 -7.11
C ALA A 43 -7.51 15.88 -6.94
N GLN A 44 -8.08 16.89 -6.27
CA GLN A 44 -7.38 18.16 -5.97
C GLN A 44 -6.18 17.95 -5.04
N ASN A 45 -6.33 17.12 -4.01
CA ASN A 45 -5.22 16.84 -3.08
C ASN A 45 -4.09 16.07 -3.78
N LEU A 46 -4.43 15.09 -4.63
CA LEU A 46 -3.44 14.36 -5.43
C LEU A 46 -2.79 15.28 -6.48
N ASP A 47 -3.55 16.19 -7.08
CA ASP A 47 -3.04 17.15 -8.07
C ASP A 47 -1.98 18.09 -7.48
N ARG A 48 -2.10 18.47 -6.20
CA ARG A 48 -1.12 19.28 -5.47
C ARG A 48 0.23 18.58 -5.32
N ILE A 49 0.23 17.28 -5.06
CA ILE A 49 1.47 16.48 -4.95
C ILE A 49 1.97 15.99 -6.31
N GLY A 50 1.37 16.47 -7.41
CA GLY A 50 1.80 16.13 -8.77
C GLY A 50 1.18 14.83 -9.33
N ILE A 51 0.08 14.33 -8.77
CA ILE A 51 -0.60 13.10 -9.22
C ILE A 51 -1.96 13.42 -9.84
N THR A 52 -2.16 13.01 -11.09
CA THR A 52 -3.47 13.03 -11.74
C THR A 52 -4.23 11.74 -11.41
N PHE A 53 -5.36 11.89 -10.72
CA PHE A 53 -6.27 10.79 -10.40
C PHE A 53 -7.44 10.72 -11.39
N LYS A 54 -7.67 9.52 -11.93
CA LYS A 54 -8.84 9.22 -12.76
C LYS A 54 -9.45 7.92 -12.27
N ALA A 55 -10.76 7.88 -12.11
CA ALA A 55 -11.49 6.66 -11.80
C ALA A 55 -12.77 6.62 -12.64
N GLU A 56 -13.05 5.47 -13.23
CA GLU A 56 -14.26 5.22 -14.02
C GLU A 56 -15.50 5.27 -13.12
N GLU A 57 -15.46 4.54 -12.01
CA GLU A 57 -16.52 4.53 -11.00
C GLU A 57 -15.98 5.04 -9.67
N PHE A 58 -16.75 5.89 -9.00
CA PHE A 58 -16.48 6.37 -7.65
C PHE A 58 -17.79 6.54 -6.90
N SER A 59 -17.91 5.92 -5.73
CA SER A 59 -19.11 6.02 -4.90
C SER A 59 -18.77 6.11 -3.43
N VAL A 60 -19.63 6.79 -2.68
CA VAL A 60 -19.54 6.93 -1.24
C VAL A 60 -20.84 6.44 -0.61
N GLU A 61 -20.74 5.41 0.20
CA GLU A 61 -21.81 4.90 1.05
C GLU A 61 -21.69 5.55 2.44
N LEU A 62 -22.80 5.92 3.09
CA LEU A 62 -22.76 6.63 4.37
C LEU A 62 -22.87 5.71 5.60
N PHE A 63 -23.47 4.53 5.44
CA PHE A 63 -23.76 3.62 6.56
C PHE A 63 -23.51 2.15 6.17
N PRO A 64 -22.33 1.58 6.52
CA PRO A 64 -21.16 2.25 7.08
C PRO A 64 -20.50 3.20 6.06
N MET A 65 -19.76 4.21 6.53
CA MET A 65 -19.09 5.16 5.65
C MET A 65 -18.04 4.41 4.82
N THR A 66 -18.27 4.25 3.53
CA THR A 66 -17.41 3.45 2.65
C THR A 66 -17.14 4.19 1.36
N ILE A 67 -15.88 4.40 1.03
CA ILE A 67 -15.46 4.90 -0.27
C ILE A 67 -15.14 3.70 -1.16
N LYS A 68 -15.74 3.65 -2.35
CA LYS A 68 -15.47 2.63 -3.36
C LYS A 68 -15.06 3.31 -4.66
N PHE A 69 -14.05 2.76 -5.32
CA PHE A 69 -13.70 3.17 -6.67
C PHE A 69 -13.24 1.99 -7.50
N ARG A 70 -13.46 2.07 -8.82
CA ARG A 70 -13.05 1.03 -9.78
C ARG A 70 -12.32 1.65 -10.97
N ASN A 71 -11.40 0.87 -11.52
CA ASN A 71 -10.55 1.23 -12.66
C ASN A 71 -9.93 2.62 -12.45
N ALA A 72 -9.17 2.74 -11.36
CA ALA A 72 -8.49 3.97 -11.00
C ALA A 72 -7.06 3.99 -11.55
N ASP A 73 -6.71 5.07 -12.24
CA ASP A 73 -5.36 5.38 -12.70
C ASP A 73 -4.78 6.56 -11.90
N PHE A 74 -3.52 6.43 -11.54
CA PHE A 74 -2.71 7.46 -10.91
C PHE A 74 -1.51 7.74 -11.79
N LEU A 75 -1.48 8.92 -12.38
CA LEU A 75 -0.45 9.34 -13.34
C LEU A 75 0.37 10.47 -12.73
N ASN A 76 1.66 10.49 -13.00
CA ASN A 76 2.46 11.67 -12.70
C ASN A 76 2.05 12.80 -13.65
N LYS A 77 1.68 13.95 -13.07
CA LYS A 77 1.17 15.12 -13.79
C LYS A 77 2.22 15.74 -14.71
N SER A 78 3.49 15.69 -14.34
CA SER A 78 4.59 16.34 -15.07
C SER A 78 4.98 15.62 -16.36
N ASN A 79 4.92 14.28 -16.38
CA ASN A 79 5.37 13.44 -17.48
C ASN A 79 4.27 12.53 -18.06
N SER A 80 3.07 12.54 -17.46
CA SER A 80 1.92 11.67 -17.81
C SER A 80 2.20 10.17 -17.69
N GLU A 81 3.30 9.78 -17.04
CA GLU A 81 3.64 8.37 -16.85
C GLU A 81 2.77 7.76 -15.74
N ARG A 82 2.38 6.50 -15.94
CA ARG A 82 1.60 5.76 -14.96
C ARG A 82 2.45 5.43 -13.73
N LEU A 83 1.91 5.71 -12.55
CA LEU A 83 2.48 5.37 -11.26
C LEU A 83 1.79 4.15 -10.68
N PHE A 84 0.45 4.22 -10.61
CA PHE A 84 -0.40 3.18 -10.02
C PHE A 84 -1.66 2.97 -10.86
N GLN A 85 -2.19 1.76 -10.79
CA GLN A 85 -3.52 1.41 -11.28
C GLN A 85 -4.18 0.49 -10.27
N ILE A 86 -5.47 0.67 -10.04
CA ILE A 86 -6.26 -0.18 -9.13
C ILE A 86 -7.53 -0.62 -9.86
N ASN A 87 -7.79 -1.93 -9.88
CA ASN A 87 -9.03 -2.46 -10.47
C ASN A 87 -10.23 -2.11 -9.58
N SER A 88 -10.10 -2.33 -8.27
CA SER A 88 -11.09 -1.88 -7.31
C SER A 88 -10.49 -1.61 -5.94
N ALA A 89 -11.04 -0.63 -5.23
CA ALA A 89 -10.74 -0.41 -3.82
C ALA A 89 -12.01 -0.15 -3.03
N ARG A 90 -11.97 -0.56 -1.76
CA ARG A 90 -13.00 -0.31 -0.75
C ARG A 90 -12.33 0.16 0.53
N ILE A 91 -12.59 1.39 0.92
CA ILE A 91 -12.08 2.01 2.14
C ILE A 91 -13.25 2.20 3.09
N GLN A 92 -13.25 1.49 4.22
CA GLN A 92 -14.25 1.64 5.27
C GLN A 92 -13.75 2.62 6.33
N LEU A 93 -14.58 3.62 6.61
CA LEU A 93 -14.33 4.68 7.56
C LEU A 93 -15.34 4.60 8.71
N SER A 94 -14.93 5.08 9.87
CA SER A 94 -15.83 5.28 11.00
C SER A 94 -15.52 6.60 11.70
N LEU A 95 -16.52 7.18 12.36
CA LEU A 95 -16.33 8.33 13.23
C LEU A 95 -15.66 7.86 14.52
N GLY A 96 -14.45 8.35 14.81
CA GLY A 96 -13.71 7.91 16.00
C GLY A 96 -14.36 8.35 17.31
N SER A 97 -14.82 9.61 17.36
CA SER A 97 -15.61 10.13 18.48
C SER A 97 -16.60 11.19 17.99
N LEU A 98 -17.87 11.06 18.39
CA LEU A 98 -18.90 12.08 18.17
C LEU A 98 -18.76 13.27 19.14
N TRP A 99 -17.86 13.18 20.12
CA TRP A 99 -17.76 14.09 21.26
C TRP A 99 -16.54 15.01 21.24
N SER A 100 -15.62 14.86 20.28
CA SER A 100 -14.50 15.78 20.07
C SER A 100 -14.86 16.87 19.04
N PHE A 101 -14.47 18.11 19.32
CA PHE A 101 -14.63 19.24 18.38
C PHE A 101 -13.83 19.05 17.08
N SER A 102 -12.83 18.17 17.06
CA SER A 102 -12.17 17.69 15.85
C SER A 102 -12.91 16.47 15.29
N GLN A 103 -13.33 16.55 14.02
CA GLN A 103 -13.92 15.43 13.29
C GLN A 103 -12.80 14.48 12.83
N ARG A 104 -12.41 13.54 13.69
CA ARG A 104 -11.44 12.49 13.35
C ARG A 104 -12.16 11.31 12.68
N LEU A 105 -11.69 10.94 11.49
CA LEU A 105 -12.15 9.74 10.79
C LEU A 105 -11.12 8.62 10.99
N ASP A 106 -11.56 7.51 11.56
CA ASP A 106 -10.74 6.32 11.70
C ASP A 106 -10.92 5.44 10.46
N VAL A 107 -9.82 5.06 9.82
CA VAL A 107 -9.82 4.04 8.77
C VAL A 107 -9.91 2.67 9.44
N LYS A 108 -10.95 1.89 9.10
CA LYS A 108 -11.19 0.55 9.66
C LYS A 108 -10.63 -0.55 8.77
N SER A 109 -10.87 -0.44 7.48
CA SER A 109 -10.28 -1.34 6.50
C SER A 109 -10.03 -0.64 5.17
N THR A 110 -9.00 -1.07 4.47
CA THR A 110 -8.69 -0.74 3.10
C THR A 110 -8.46 -2.04 2.36
N GLU A 111 -9.38 -2.37 1.45
CA GLU A 111 -9.29 -3.54 0.58
C GLU A 111 -8.98 -3.04 -0.83
N ILE A 112 -7.93 -3.57 -1.44
CA ILE A 112 -7.49 -3.21 -2.80
C ILE A 112 -7.35 -4.50 -3.61
N ASP A 113 -7.98 -4.53 -4.77
CA ASP A 113 -7.83 -5.60 -5.75
C ASP A 113 -7.16 -5.07 -7.02
N GLY A 114 -6.18 -5.82 -7.51
CA GLY A 114 -5.51 -5.52 -8.77
C GLY A 114 -4.65 -4.26 -8.72
N LEU A 115 -3.96 -4.00 -7.59
CA LEU A 115 -2.99 -2.91 -7.50
C LEU A 115 -1.81 -3.19 -8.43
N GLN A 116 -1.61 -2.34 -9.43
CA GLN A 116 -0.43 -2.36 -10.26
C GLN A 116 0.44 -1.14 -9.97
N VAL A 117 1.75 -1.34 -9.79
CA VAL A 117 2.73 -0.29 -9.52
C VAL A 117 3.81 -0.31 -10.61
N TRP A 118 4.22 0.85 -11.11
CA TRP A 118 5.33 0.97 -12.04
C TRP A 118 6.45 1.81 -11.44
N VAL A 119 7.63 1.22 -11.36
CA VAL A 119 8.88 1.91 -11.03
C VAL A 119 9.79 1.82 -12.26
N LYS A 120 9.94 2.95 -12.94
CA LYS A 120 10.71 3.04 -14.18
C LYS A 120 11.80 4.08 -14.05
N PHE A 121 12.96 3.76 -14.60
CA PHE A 121 14.10 4.67 -14.72
C PHE A 121 14.48 4.81 -16.19
N ASP A 122 14.61 6.06 -16.63
CA ASP A 122 15.03 6.37 -17.98
C ASP A 122 16.56 6.22 -18.17
N LYS A 123 17.07 6.71 -19.30
CA LYS A 123 18.51 6.64 -19.63
C LYS A 123 19.38 7.50 -18.71
N GLU A 124 18.83 8.57 -18.17
CA GLU A 124 19.51 9.49 -17.25
C GLU A 124 19.36 9.03 -15.79
N GLY A 125 18.64 7.93 -15.56
CA GLY A 125 18.34 7.43 -14.22
C GLY A 125 17.22 8.20 -13.53
N LYS A 126 16.48 9.02 -14.27
CA LYS A 126 15.33 9.76 -13.73
C LYS A 126 14.13 8.81 -13.62
N SER A 127 13.48 8.86 -12.46
CA SER A 127 12.33 8.00 -12.17
C SER A 127 11.03 8.57 -12.75
N ASN A 128 10.06 7.70 -13.08
CA ASN A 128 8.68 8.10 -13.37
C ASN A 128 7.98 8.81 -12.19
N PHE A 129 8.52 8.71 -10.98
CA PHE A 129 8.09 9.46 -9.79
C PHE A 129 8.72 10.86 -9.67
N SER A 130 9.58 11.27 -10.59
CA SER A 130 10.24 12.57 -10.51
C SER A 130 9.24 13.71 -10.67
N GLY A 131 9.38 14.77 -9.87
CA GLY A 131 8.49 15.93 -9.91
C GLY A 131 7.21 15.77 -9.10
N LEU A 132 7.09 14.70 -8.29
CA LEU A 132 6.11 14.62 -7.22
C LEU A 132 6.58 15.45 -6.01
N ASP A 133 5.65 16.13 -5.37
CA ASP A 133 5.93 17.01 -4.23
C ASP A 133 5.21 16.48 -3.00
N PHE A 134 5.91 15.66 -2.21
CA PHE A 134 5.37 15.10 -0.97
C PHE A 134 5.60 16.08 0.18
N VAL A 135 4.82 17.16 0.22
CA VAL A 135 4.79 18.05 1.38
C VAL A 135 3.70 17.54 2.33
N GLU A 136 4.07 17.13 3.53
CA GLU A 136 3.10 16.93 4.60
C GLU A 136 2.52 18.30 4.99
N GLU A 137 1.35 18.65 4.43
CA GLU A 137 0.62 19.84 4.89
C GLU A 137 0.00 19.56 6.27
N GLU A 138 0.60 20.11 7.33
CA GLU A 138 -0.05 20.19 8.64
C GLU A 138 -1.34 21.04 8.53
N GLY A 139 -2.49 20.49 8.96
CA GLY A 139 -3.72 21.27 9.16
C GLY A 139 -4.89 21.01 8.20
N GLY A 140 -4.97 19.85 7.56
CA GLY A 140 -6.19 19.43 6.87
C GLY A 140 -7.42 19.37 7.81
N TYR A 141 -8.60 19.75 7.33
CA TYR A 141 -9.86 19.77 8.11
C TYR A 141 -10.32 18.39 8.64
N VAL A 142 -9.69 17.30 8.20
CA VAL A 142 -10.00 15.93 8.61
C VAL A 142 -8.68 15.21 8.90
N GLU A 143 -8.47 14.82 10.15
CA GLU A 143 -7.35 13.98 10.56
C GLU A 143 -7.74 12.51 10.31
N LEU A 144 -7.03 11.85 9.38
CA LEU A 144 -7.20 10.42 9.11
C LEU A 144 -6.33 9.62 10.07
N ASN A 145 -6.98 8.83 10.92
CA ASN A 145 -6.27 7.93 11.80
C ASN A 145 -6.19 6.53 11.20
N TYR A 146 -4.97 6.10 10.89
CA TYR A 146 -4.67 4.77 10.34
C TYR A 146 -4.36 3.74 11.43
N SER A 147 -4.37 4.12 12.71
CA SER A 147 -3.86 3.29 13.80
C SER A 147 -4.60 1.97 14.01
N SER A 148 -5.83 1.86 13.46
CA SER A 148 -6.66 0.65 13.53
C SER A 148 -6.97 0.02 12.18
N ALA A 149 -6.32 0.48 11.11
CA ALA A 149 -6.68 0.11 9.74
C ALA A 149 -6.15 -1.29 9.38
N ASN A 150 -7.04 -2.17 8.96
CA ASN A 150 -6.65 -3.38 8.23
C ASN A 150 -6.38 -3.00 6.77
N LEU A 151 -5.27 -3.44 6.21
CA LEU A 151 -4.96 -3.36 4.78
C LEU A 151 -4.95 -4.76 4.19
N ASP A 152 -5.66 -4.96 3.08
CA ASP A 152 -5.67 -6.20 2.32
C ASP A 152 -5.52 -5.85 0.83
N ILE A 153 -4.40 -6.21 0.22
CA ILE A 153 -4.12 -6.05 -1.20
C ILE A 153 -4.07 -7.44 -1.83
N LYS A 154 -4.86 -7.64 -2.88
CA LYS A 154 -4.93 -8.89 -3.65
C LYS A 154 -4.64 -8.66 -5.12
N ASN A 155 -4.14 -9.71 -5.77
CA ASN A 155 -3.90 -9.74 -7.21
C ASN A 155 -3.00 -8.59 -7.68
N GLY A 156 -2.06 -8.16 -6.83
CA GLY A 156 -1.18 -7.04 -7.14
C GLY A 156 -0.08 -7.40 -8.13
N ILE A 157 0.45 -6.39 -8.81
CA ILE A 157 1.56 -6.52 -9.76
C ILE A 157 2.52 -5.36 -9.55
N ALA A 158 3.81 -5.65 -9.37
CA ALA A 158 4.83 -4.62 -9.38
C ALA A 158 5.68 -4.75 -10.64
N HIS A 159 5.82 -3.65 -11.37
CA HIS A 159 6.67 -3.54 -12.54
C HIS A 159 7.89 -2.70 -12.18
N PHE A 160 9.07 -3.24 -12.43
CA PHE A 160 10.33 -2.53 -12.31
C PHE A 160 11.05 -2.53 -13.66
N GLY A 161 11.63 -1.40 -14.05
CA GLY A 161 12.40 -1.33 -15.30
C GLY A 161 13.44 -0.22 -15.27
N GLY A 162 14.68 -0.55 -15.60
CA GLY A 162 15.76 0.41 -15.79
C GLY A 162 16.34 0.32 -17.19
N ILE A 163 16.15 1.36 -18.01
CA ILE A 163 16.63 1.36 -19.41
C ILE A 163 18.16 1.30 -19.46
N SER A 164 18.83 2.07 -18.60
CA SER A 164 20.30 2.17 -18.58
C SER A 164 21.00 0.84 -18.22
N LYS A 165 20.35 -0.01 -17.43
CA LYS A 165 20.89 -1.30 -16.98
C LYS A 165 20.31 -2.51 -17.72
N GLN A 166 19.37 -2.31 -18.64
CA GLN A 166 18.63 -3.38 -19.32
C GLN A 166 18.02 -4.39 -18.34
N ILE A 167 17.54 -3.88 -17.19
CA ILE A 167 16.89 -4.69 -16.16
C ILE A 167 15.39 -4.48 -16.26
N GLN A 168 14.64 -5.57 -16.22
CA GLN A 168 13.19 -5.54 -16.05
C GLN A 168 12.83 -6.57 -14.97
N ALA A 169 11.93 -6.23 -14.07
CA ALA A 169 11.38 -7.19 -13.14
C ALA A 169 9.86 -7.02 -13.04
N LYS A 170 9.18 -8.13 -12.79
CA LYS A 170 7.74 -8.15 -12.59
C LYS A 170 7.42 -9.08 -11.43
N ALA A 171 6.93 -8.55 -10.32
CA ALA A 171 6.32 -9.37 -9.28
C ALA A 171 4.85 -9.54 -9.62
N LEU A 172 4.38 -10.79 -9.61
CA LEU A 172 2.99 -11.17 -9.91
C LEU A 172 2.31 -11.72 -8.66
N ASP A 173 0.99 -11.80 -8.71
CA ASP A 173 0.15 -12.37 -7.65
C ASP A 173 0.51 -11.82 -6.26
N ILE A 174 0.70 -10.50 -6.17
CA ILE A 174 1.07 -9.88 -4.91
C ILE A 174 -0.13 -9.91 -3.97
N TYR A 175 0.08 -10.50 -2.80
CA TYR A 175 -0.79 -10.43 -1.65
C TYR A 175 -0.09 -9.65 -0.55
N LEU A 176 -0.73 -8.64 0.02
CA LEU A 176 -0.26 -7.95 1.20
C LEU A 176 -1.40 -7.81 2.20
N ARG A 177 -1.22 -8.32 3.40
CA ARG A 177 -2.10 -8.07 4.53
C ARG A 177 -1.33 -7.33 5.60
N VAL A 178 -1.90 -6.25 6.12
CA VAL A 178 -1.41 -5.56 7.31
C VAL A 178 -2.54 -5.39 8.30
N PHE A 179 -2.33 -5.75 9.57
CA PHE A 179 -3.35 -5.59 10.61
C PHE A 179 -2.73 -5.23 11.95
N PRO A 180 -3.39 -4.35 12.73
CA PRO A 180 -2.88 -3.92 14.01
C PRO A 180 -3.07 -5.01 15.09
N GLU A 181 -2.07 -5.17 15.95
CA GLU A 181 -2.16 -5.82 17.25
C GLU A 181 -1.90 -4.76 18.32
N LYS A 182 -2.91 -4.51 19.16
CA LYS A 182 -2.82 -3.56 20.26
C LYS A 182 -2.49 -4.30 21.56
N LEU A 183 -1.27 -4.09 22.07
CA LEU A 183 -0.87 -4.62 23.39
C LEU A 183 -1.28 -3.66 24.52
N SER A 184 -1.25 -2.35 24.27
CA SER A 184 -1.73 -1.30 25.19
C SER A 184 -2.17 -0.04 24.42
N ASP A 185 -2.65 1.00 25.11
CA ASP A 185 -3.00 2.29 24.48
C ASP A 185 -1.81 2.99 23.81
N GLU A 186 -0.58 2.70 24.25
CA GLU A 186 0.65 3.31 23.74
C GLU A 186 1.50 2.35 22.88
N GLN A 187 1.16 1.06 22.86
CA GLN A 187 1.89 0.03 22.10
C GLN A 187 0.98 -0.65 21.09
N VAL A 188 1.12 -0.22 19.83
CA VAL A 188 0.48 -0.82 18.66
C VAL A 188 1.57 -1.35 17.74
N PHE A 189 1.49 -2.64 17.43
CA PHE A 189 2.29 -3.28 16.39
C PHE A 189 1.40 -3.55 15.19
N TYR A 190 1.97 -3.63 14.00
CA TYR A 190 1.26 -4.05 12.80
C TYR A 190 1.91 -5.33 12.30
N HIS A 191 1.13 -6.40 12.28
CA HIS A 191 1.53 -7.62 11.57
C HIS A 191 1.44 -7.38 10.09
N PHE A 192 2.41 -7.88 9.34
CA PHE A 192 2.33 -7.93 7.89
C PHE A 192 2.57 -9.36 7.38
N ASP A 193 1.89 -9.70 6.31
CA ASP A 193 2.07 -10.90 5.50
C ASP A 193 2.08 -10.45 4.04
N LEU A 194 3.23 -10.57 3.40
CA LEU A 194 3.50 -10.22 2.01
C LEU A 194 3.88 -11.48 1.25
N SER A 195 3.22 -11.75 0.14
CA SER A 195 3.68 -12.76 -0.80
C SER A 195 3.55 -12.32 -2.25
N SER A 196 4.37 -12.90 -3.10
CA SER A 196 4.28 -12.79 -4.56
C SER A 196 4.68 -14.12 -5.17
N LYS A 197 4.05 -14.50 -6.28
CA LYS A 197 4.32 -15.76 -6.98
C LYS A 197 4.58 -15.50 -8.45
N ASP A 198 5.25 -16.44 -9.10
CA ASP A 198 5.48 -16.45 -10.55
C ASP A 198 6.12 -15.15 -11.08
N GLY A 199 6.95 -14.50 -10.26
CA GLY A 199 7.68 -13.31 -10.64
C GLY A 199 8.71 -13.57 -11.73
N LEU A 200 9.07 -12.52 -12.45
CA LEU A 200 10.02 -12.52 -13.54
C LEU A 200 11.12 -11.49 -13.29
N PHE A 201 12.35 -11.84 -13.65
CA PHE A 201 13.47 -10.92 -13.70
C PHE A 201 14.24 -11.13 -15.00
N SER A 202 14.44 -10.07 -15.76
CA SER A 202 15.17 -10.08 -17.02
C SER A 202 16.38 -9.16 -16.96
N TYR A 203 17.51 -9.66 -17.46
CA TYR A 203 18.75 -8.91 -17.63
C TYR A 203 19.40 -9.31 -18.96
N GLN A 204 19.69 -8.35 -19.84
CA GLN A 204 20.32 -8.61 -21.15
C GLN A 204 19.66 -9.76 -21.93
N ASP A 205 18.32 -9.72 -22.06
CA ASP A 205 17.49 -10.73 -22.73
C ASP A 205 17.49 -12.13 -22.08
N LYS A 206 18.12 -12.31 -20.92
CA LYS A 206 18.04 -13.53 -20.10
C LYS A 206 16.98 -13.35 -19.02
N THR A 207 16.11 -14.34 -18.85
CA THR A 207 15.00 -14.27 -17.90
C THR A 207 15.09 -15.37 -16.85
N ILE A 208 14.87 -14.96 -15.61
CA ILE A 208 14.59 -15.82 -14.47
C ILE A 208 13.08 -15.76 -14.24
N GLU A 209 12.43 -16.92 -14.28
CA GLU A 209 10.99 -17.06 -14.07
C GLU A 209 10.72 -17.80 -12.75
N GLY A 210 9.46 -17.81 -12.32
CA GLY A 210 9.04 -18.54 -11.13
C GLY A 210 9.59 -17.95 -9.83
N ILE A 211 9.91 -16.66 -9.80
CA ILE A 211 10.40 -16.00 -8.58
C ILE A 211 9.24 -15.87 -7.61
N SER A 212 9.39 -16.45 -6.42
CA SER A 212 8.43 -16.32 -5.32
C SER A 212 9.08 -15.62 -4.15
N ILE A 213 8.29 -14.78 -3.47
CA ILE A 213 8.69 -14.05 -2.27
C ILE A 213 7.59 -14.30 -1.25
N HIS A 214 7.99 -14.56 -0.01
CA HIS A 214 7.09 -14.57 1.14
C HIS A 214 7.80 -13.91 2.31
N ALA A 215 7.18 -12.89 2.89
CA ALA A 215 7.70 -12.13 4.01
C ALA A 215 6.60 -11.93 5.05
N GLU A 216 6.91 -12.24 6.31
CA GLU A 216 6.01 -12.01 7.43
C GLU A 216 6.77 -11.45 8.63
N GLY A 217 6.08 -10.66 9.44
CA GLY A 217 6.68 -10.01 10.58
C GLY A 217 5.75 -9.00 11.23
N LYS A 218 6.32 -8.18 12.09
CA LYS A 218 5.62 -7.09 12.75
C LYS A 218 6.44 -5.81 12.74
N ILE A 219 5.78 -4.67 12.66
CA ILE A 219 6.39 -3.34 12.62
C ILE A 219 5.70 -2.41 13.63
N ASP A 220 6.46 -1.55 14.28
CA ASP A 220 5.96 -0.43 15.08
C ASP A 220 6.54 0.90 14.55
N HIS A 221 6.36 1.99 15.30
CA HIS A 221 6.83 3.31 14.88
C HIS A 221 8.37 3.47 14.83
N THR A 222 9.12 2.54 15.42
CA THR A 222 10.56 2.64 15.62
C THR A 222 11.35 1.45 15.09
N SER A 223 10.74 0.26 15.05
CA SER A 223 11.42 -1.00 14.77
C SER A 223 10.56 -1.93 13.93
N ALA A 224 11.19 -2.93 13.32
CA ALA A 224 10.50 -4.04 12.67
C ALA A 224 11.18 -5.37 13.00
N GLU A 225 10.38 -6.40 13.24
CA GLU A 225 10.83 -7.78 13.36
C GLU A 225 10.35 -8.57 12.15
N ILE A 226 11.29 -9.15 11.41
CA ILE A 226 11.06 -10.01 10.26
C ILE A 226 11.12 -11.45 10.76
N THR A 227 9.96 -12.07 10.94
CA THR A 227 9.84 -13.46 11.39
C THR A 227 10.41 -14.40 10.32
N SER A 228 10.06 -14.15 9.06
CA SER A 228 10.56 -14.91 7.92
C SER A 228 10.48 -14.06 6.66
N LEU A 229 11.56 -14.03 5.89
CA LEU A 229 11.60 -13.57 4.51
C LEU A 229 12.23 -14.68 3.67
N SER A 230 11.49 -15.22 2.72
CA SER A 230 11.98 -16.23 1.78
C SER A 230 11.86 -15.75 0.36
N ILE A 231 12.90 -16.01 -0.44
CA ILE A 231 12.95 -15.72 -1.87
C ILE A 231 13.35 -17.01 -2.55
N LYS A 232 12.54 -17.51 -3.49
CA LYS A 232 12.86 -18.72 -4.25
C LYS A 232 12.78 -18.44 -5.73
N SER A 233 13.73 -18.98 -6.47
CA SER A 233 13.79 -18.94 -7.93
C SER A 233 14.45 -20.21 -8.46
N GLN A 234 14.49 -20.36 -9.78
CA GLN A 234 15.23 -21.45 -10.41
C GLN A 234 16.76 -21.42 -10.18
N ILE A 235 17.33 -20.26 -9.82
CA ILE A 235 18.78 -20.14 -9.57
C ILE A 235 19.15 -20.04 -8.10
N SER A 236 18.21 -19.70 -7.23
CA SER A 236 18.52 -19.40 -5.83
C SER A 236 17.34 -19.61 -4.89
N GLU A 237 17.65 -20.01 -3.66
CA GLU A 237 16.74 -19.98 -2.53
C GLU A 237 17.42 -19.22 -1.39
N ALA A 238 16.76 -18.21 -0.84
CA ALA A 238 17.24 -17.44 0.29
C ALA A 238 16.17 -17.38 1.37
N ALA A 239 16.58 -17.52 2.62
CA ALA A 239 15.76 -17.36 3.81
C ALA A 239 16.47 -16.39 4.76
N LEU A 240 15.72 -15.39 5.24
CA LEU A 240 16.19 -14.34 6.12
C LEU A 240 15.23 -14.21 7.31
N SER A 241 15.78 -13.90 8.48
CA SER A 241 15.00 -13.55 9.68
C SER A 241 15.81 -12.58 10.52
N GLY A 242 15.17 -11.66 11.23
CA GLY A 242 15.89 -10.71 12.07
C GLY A 242 15.12 -9.45 12.36
N LYS A 243 15.84 -8.35 12.61
CA LYS A 243 15.25 -7.11 13.09
C LYS A 243 15.85 -5.89 12.40
N ILE A 244 14.99 -4.93 12.14
CA ILE A 244 15.35 -3.54 11.94
C ILE A 244 15.18 -2.86 13.30
N GLU A 245 16.29 -2.58 13.97
CA GLU A 245 16.33 -2.04 15.33
C GLU A 245 15.92 -0.57 15.37
N ASN A 246 16.19 0.16 14.29
CA ASN A 246 15.84 1.57 14.14
C ASN A 246 15.45 1.85 12.69
N LEU A 247 14.18 2.17 12.45
CA LEU A 247 13.65 2.50 11.12
C LEU A 247 14.18 3.84 10.59
N GLN A 248 14.45 4.81 11.46
CA GLN A 248 14.91 6.15 11.09
C GLN A 248 16.33 6.11 10.51
N ASN A 249 17.25 5.39 11.17
CA ASN A 249 18.63 5.23 10.72
C ASN A 249 18.82 3.97 9.86
N PHE A 250 17.77 3.17 9.71
CA PHE A 250 17.80 1.85 9.07
C PHE A 250 18.94 0.98 9.61
N GLN A 251 18.97 0.80 10.94
CA GLN A 251 19.88 -0.11 11.63
C GLN A 251 19.26 -1.50 11.66
N TYR A 252 19.98 -2.53 11.20
CA TYR A 252 19.42 -3.88 11.06
C TYR A 252 20.42 -5.00 11.34
N VAL A 253 19.85 -6.15 11.72
CA VAL A 253 20.54 -7.42 11.94
C VAL A 253 19.69 -8.55 11.38
N PHE A 254 20.23 -9.33 10.46
CA PHE A 254 19.55 -10.47 9.84
C PHE A 254 20.42 -11.73 9.87
N ASP A 255 19.81 -12.84 10.25
CA ASP A 255 20.29 -14.17 9.94
C ASP A 255 19.89 -14.50 8.50
N VAL A 256 20.83 -14.99 7.69
CA VAL A 256 20.66 -15.26 6.26
C VAL A 256 21.16 -16.66 5.95
N ASN A 257 20.33 -17.43 5.26
CA ASN A 257 20.70 -18.69 4.64
C ASN A 257 20.38 -18.59 3.15
N ALA A 258 21.35 -18.83 2.30
CA ALA A 258 21.16 -18.79 0.85
C ALA A 258 21.79 -20.01 0.19
N LYS A 259 21.12 -20.53 -0.83
CA LYS A 259 21.60 -21.56 -1.73
C LYS A 259 21.50 -21.04 -3.15
N VAL A 260 22.52 -21.28 -3.95
CA VAL A 260 22.58 -20.87 -5.35
C VAL A 260 23.01 -22.05 -6.21
N SER A 261 22.29 -22.28 -7.31
CA SER A 261 22.64 -23.31 -8.28
C SER A 261 23.51 -22.71 -9.39
N LEU A 262 24.79 -23.10 -9.42
CA LEU A 262 25.73 -22.63 -10.44
C LEU A 262 25.38 -23.23 -11.81
N ASP A 263 24.91 -24.47 -11.85
CA ASP A 263 24.40 -25.12 -13.06
C ASP A 263 23.21 -24.35 -13.65
N ALA A 264 22.23 -23.95 -12.83
CA ALA A 264 21.10 -23.16 -13.30
C ALA A 264 21.53 -21.78 -13.83
N ILE A 265 22.45 -21.09 -13.12
CA ILE A 265 23.02 -19.82 -13.58
C ILE A 265 23.72 -20.00 -14.93
N GLY A 266 24.57 -21.03 -15.07
CA GLY A 266 25.27 -21.35 -16.31
C GLY A 266 24.30 -21.55 -17.47
N LYS A 267 23.26 -22.37 -17.29
CA LYS A 267 22.25 -22.63 -18.32
C LYS A 267 21.51 -21.37 -18.79
N ILE A 268 21.29 -20.41 -17.90
CA ILE A 268 20.53 -19.19 -18.23
C ILE A 268 21.44 -18.12 -18.85
N PHE A 269 22.55 -17.82 -18.19
CA PHE A 269 23.37 -16.66 -18.52
C PHE A 269 24.49 -16.96 -19.51
N ASP A 270 25.19 -18.08 -19.33
CA ASP A 270 26.29 -18.48 -20.22
C ASP A 270 26.48 -20.01 -20.26
N PRO A 271 25.78 -20.71 -21.17
CA PRO A 271 25.87 -22.16 -21.29
C PRO A 271 27.26 -22.67 -21.68
N ALA A 272 28.14 -21.81 -22.21
CA ALA A 272 29.49 -22.19 -22.62
C ALA A 272 30.46 -22.32 -21.43
N LEU A 273 30.16 -21.68 -20.30
CA LEU A 273 30.99 -21.76 -19.08
C LEU A 273 30.94 -23.13 -18.40
N ALA A 274 29.97 -23.99 -18.74
CA ALA A 274 29.77 -25.31 -18.14
C ALA A 274 29.85 -25.27 -16.60
N LEU A 275 29.22 -24.25 -15.99
CA LEU A 275 29.14 -24.12 -14.54
C LEU A 275 28.40 -25.33 -13.96
N ASP A 276 28.94 -25.92 -12.88
CA ASP A 276 28.33 -27.05 -12.19
C ASP A 276 28.50 -26.86 -10.67
N GLY A 277 27.58 -27.46 -9.91
CA GLY A 277 27.55 -27.43 -8.45
C GLY A 277 26.60 -26.40 -7.85
N ASN A 278 26.70 -26.26 -6.53
CA ASN A 278 25.88 -25.36 -5.72
C ASN A 278 26.77 -24.55 -4.78
N GLY A 279 26.44 -23.28 -4.59
CA GLY A 279 26.98 -22.45 -3.52
C GLY A 279 26.00 -22.39 -2.36
N GLU A 280 26.52 -22.42 -1.14
CA GLU A 280 25.74 -22.21 0.08
C GLU A 280 26.38 -21.09 0.90
N PHE A 281 25.55 -20.27 1.50
CA PHE A 281 25.94 -19.22 2.42
C PHE A 281 25.03 -19.28 3.65
N SER A 282 25.64 -19.25 4.83
CA SER A 282 24.93 -19.14 6.10
C SER A 282 25.69 -18.16 6.97
N GLY A 283 25.02 -17.10 7.41
CA GLY A 283 25.69 -16.03 8.11
C GLY A 283 24.75 -14.97 8.65
N LYS A 284 25.34 -13.93 9.19
CA LYS A 284 24.66 -12.75 9.70
C LYS A 284 25.05 -11.52 8.88
N VAL A 285 24.05 -10.68 8.61
CA VAL A 285 24.23 -9.37 7.99
C VAL A 285 23.82 -8.32 8.99
N PHE A 286 24.71 -7.37 9.24
CA PHE A 286 24.48 -6.22 10.12
C PHE A 286 24.73 -4.95 9.32
N GLY A 287 23.96 -3.89 9.56
CA GLY A 287 24.21 -2.63 8.89
C GLY A 287 23.44 -1.44 9.44
N GLU A 288 23.81 -0.27 8.94
CA GLU A 288 23.14 1.00 9.12
C GLU A 288 23.09 1.70 7.76
N GLY A 289 21.88 1.89 7.22
CA GLY A 289 21.69 2.40 5.87
C GLY A 289 22.40 1.52 4.81
N GLU A 290 23.26 2.15 4.01
CA GLU A 290 24.03 1.48 2.94
C GLU A 290 25.32 0.79 3.46
N GLN A 291 25.73 1.06 4.70
CA GLN A 291 26.91 0.45 5.29
C GLN A 291 26.54 -0.88 5.93
N TYR A 292 27.14 -1.97 5.44
CA TYR A 292 26.86 -3.31 5.93
C TYR A 292 28.12 -4.14 6.13
N ARG A 293 27.99 -5.14 7.01
CA ARG A 293 28.99 -6.16 7.31
C ARG A 293 28.35 -7.52 7.29
N ILE A 294 29.04 -8.48 6.68
CA ILE A 294 28.62 -9.87 6.58
C ILE A 294 29.59 -10.73 7.39
N GLU A 295 29.06 -11.64 8.19
CA GLU A 295 29.80 -12.66 8.93
C GLU A 295 29.25 -14.04 8.53
N GLY A 296 30.06 -14.92 7.92
CA GLY A 296 29.63 -16.25 7.48
C GLY A 296 30.67 -16.96 6.62
#